data_AF-A0A0M4EP01-F1
#
_entry.id   AF-A0A0M4EP01-F1
#
_cell.length_a   1.000
_cell.length_b   1.000
_cell.length_c   1.000
_cell.angle_alpha   90.00
_cell.angle_beta   90.00
_cell.angle_gamma   90.00
#
_symmetry.space_group_name_H-M   'P 1'
#
loop_
_entity.id
_entity.type
_entity.pdbx_description
1 polymer ?
#
loop_
_entity_poly.entity_id
_entity_poly.type
_entity_poly.pdbx_seq_one_letter_code
_entity_poly.pdbx_strand_id
1 'polypeptide(L)'
;MRNNVPKSLLVTTPGGGTIDSAVSTQRHNSLEDINLDQFLKTINYEDTVKQLDIYYGIVKRQLLRYQSPITGLFPVMSTDQVVGSVRDSVYCAAAVWSLYQAYRRIDDDRGKSYELGQSTVKCMRGILECWVKQAARVELFKQRQSNQHALHSKFQLHTGEKIYPDEFYNHLQIDCVSLYLLYLVQMITSGLQIIYTHDEVAFVQNLVYYVERAYRTPDFGMWERMAKSALEAINGCNLFGEKGASWSVVYVDIDAHNRNRSIFETMLPRESSSKGVDASLLLTLSFPAFASHEDRLVEQTKQNVVNRLRSKMGFKRFTRDGFLSKAEDKTRRYYQAGELKEFEG
;
A
#
# COMPACT_ATOMS: atom_id res chain seq x y z
N MET A 1 -34.71 -51.60 30.79
CA MET A 1 -34.36 -51.44 32.22
C MET A 1 -34.46 -49.95 32.56
N ARG A 2 -35.26 -49.62 33.58
CA ARG A 2 -35.78 -48.27 33.88
C ARG A 2 -34.83 -47.45 34.75
N ASN A 3 -34.83 -46.13 34.50
CA ASN A 3 -34.79 -44.96 35.40
C ASN A 3 -33.86 -44.93 36.63
N ASN A 4 -33.12 -43.82 36.82
CA ASN A 4 -33.52 -42.74 37.75
C ASN A 4 -32.46 -41.64 37.91
N VAL A 5 -32.95 -40.41 38.11
CA VAL A 5 -32.25 -39.21 38.61
C VAL A 5 -32.42 -39.15 40.17
N PRO A 6 -31.96 -38.10 40.88
CA PRO A 6 -30.73 -38.00 41.68
C PRO A 6 -30.96 -38.06 43.21
N LYS A 7 -29.88 -38.10 44.03
CA LYS A 7 -29.98 -37.87 45.49
C LYS A 7 -28.88 -36.96 46.04
N SER A 8 -29.33 -36.12 46.97
CA SER A 8 -28.71 -35.03 47.70
C SER A 8 -27.98 -35.44 48.98
N LEU A 9 -27.00 -34.60 49.38
CA LEU A 9 -26.67 -34.08 50.73
C LEU A 9 -26.70 -35.00 51.98
N LEU A 10 -25.58 -34.99 52.75
CA LEU A 10 -25.41 -34.93 54.23
C LEU A 10 -23.91 -35.15 54.55
N VAL A 11 -23.11 -34.20 55.05
CA VAL A 11 -23.00 -33.56 56.39
C VAL A 11 -22.27 -34.40 57.47
N THR A 12 -21.22 -33.78 58.02
CA THR A 12 -20.55 -33.89 59.37
C THR A 12 -19.39 -34.86 59.70
N THR A 13 -18.18 -34.24 59.84
CA THR A 13 -17.17 -34.28 60.96
C THR A 13 -16.30 -35.53 61.25
N PRO A 14 -15.21 -35.42 62.06
CA PRO A 14 -14.13 -34.41 62.12
C PRO A 14 -12.71 -35.07 62.14
N GLY A 15 -11.64 -34.34 61.82
CA GLY A 15 -10.30 -34.79 62.21
C GLY A 15 -9.11 -34.17 61.47
N GLY A 16 -8.38 -33.30 62.18
CA GLY A 16 -6.92 -33.18 62.05
C GLY A 16 -6.38 -32.11 61.09
N GLY A 17 -5.68 -31.11 61.66
CA GLY A 17 -4.55 -30.46 60.99
C GLY A 17 -4.63 -28.95 60.80
N THR A 18 -4.10 -28.23 61.80
CA THR A 18 -3.25 -27.03 61.68
C THR A 18 -3.70 -25.84 60.81
N ILE A 19 -3.89 -24.73 61.52
CA ILE A 19 -3.95 -23.34 61.03
C ILE A 19 -2.71 -23.05 60.18
N ASP A 20 -2.89 -22.61 58.94
CA ASP A 20 -1.90 -21.79 58.24
C ASP A 20 -2.59 -20.71 57.40
N SER A 21 -2.38 -19.47 57.82
CA SER A 21 -2.80 -18.25 57.17
C SER A 21 -1.96 -18.01 55.91
N ALA A 22 -2.51 -18.33 54.74
CA ALA A 22 -1.92 -17.92 53.47
C ALA A 22 -2.22 -16.43 53.21
N VAL A 23 -1.29 -15.57 53.64
CA VAL A 23 -1.21 -14.17 53.21
C VAL A 23 -0.96 -14.15 51.70
N SER A 24 -1.87 -13.58 50.93
CA SER A 24 -1.63 -13.29 49.51
C SER A 24 -0.60 -12.17 49.40
N THR A 25 0.67 -12.53 49.23
CA THR A 25 1.76 -11.58 49.00
C THR A 25 1.59 -10.95 47.61
N GLN A 26 0.87 -9.83 47.53
CA GLN A 26 1.06 -8.89 46.42
C GLN A 26 2.53 -8.45 46.48
N ARG A 27 3.35 -8.93 45.54
CA ARG A 27 4.71 -8.43 45.35
C ARG A 27 4.61 -6.97 44.93
N HIS A 28 4.75 -6.06 45.89
CA HIS A 28 5.09 -4.67 45.58
C HIS A 28 6.49 -4.68 44.97
N ASN A 29 6.61 -4.23 43.71
CA ASN A 29 7.92 -4.01 43.10
C ASN A 29 8.73 -3.07 44.01
N SER A 30 10.00 -3.38 44.24
CA SER A 30 10.86 -2.52 45.04
C SER A 30 11.06 -1.18 44.32
N LEU A 31 11.31 -0.10 45.08
CA LEU A 31 11.62 1.22 44.49
C LEU A 31 12.83 1.15 43.54
N GLU A 32 13.77 0.25 43.78
CA GLU A 32 14.93 0.01 42.91
C GLU A 32 14.54 -0.66 41.59
N ASP A 33 13.63 -1.64 41.61
CA ASP A 33 13.12 -2.28 40.39
C ASP A 33 12.31 -1.30 39.54
N ILE A 34 11.53 -0.41 40.18
CA ILE A 34 10.77 0.65 39.48
C ILE A 34 11.72 1.66 38.84
N ASN A 35 12.78 2.06 39.55
CA ASN A 35 13.80 2.98 39.04
C ASN A 35 14.62 2.36 37.89
N LEU A 36 14.95 1.06 37.97
CA LEU A 36 15.66 0.36 36.90
C LEU A 36 14.79 0.20 35.65
N ASP A 37 13.51 -0.18 35.81
CA ASP A 37 12.57 -0.28 34.69
C ASP A 37 12.32 1.10 34.03
N GLN A 38 12.22 2.16 34.83
CA GLN A 38 12.11 3.53 34.33
C GLN A 38 13.38 3.98 33.60
N PHE A 39 14.56 3.65 34.12
CA PHE A 39 15.84 3.93 33.48
C PHE A 39 16.00 3.17 32.15
N LEU A 40 15.67 1.87 32.11
CA LEU A 40 15.70 1.07 30.89
C LEU A 40 14.70 1.58 29.84
N LYS A 41 13.50 1.99 30.26
CA LYS A 41 12.52 2.66 29.37
C LYS A 41 13.07 3.98 28.82
N THR A 42 13.78 4.75 29.64
CA THR A 42 14.39 6.02 29.23
C THR A 42 15.53 5.81 28.23
N ILE A 43 16.42 4.83 28.45
CA ILE A 43 17.48 4.47 27.49
C ILE A 43 16.87 3.99 26.18
N ASN A 44 15.87 3.09 26.25
CA ASN A 44 15.19 2.57 25.07
C ASN A 44 14.46 3.69 24.30
N TYR A 45 13.92 4.69 25.01
CA TYR A 45 13.34 5.88 24.41
C TYR A 45 14.40 6.71 23.67
N GLU A 46 15.51 7.04 24.32
CA GLU A 46 16.59 7.81 23.68
C GLU A 46 17.16 7.11 22.44
N ASP A 47 17.36 5.79 22.51
CA ASP A 47 17.88 5.01 21.39
C ASP A 47 16.85 4.93 20.26
N THR A 48 15.57 4.79 20.57
CA THR A 48 14.48 4.87 19.59
C THR A 48 14.49 6.22 18.88
N VAL A 49 14.59 7.33 19.63
CA VAL A 49 14.64 8.68 19.07
C VAL A 49 15.87 8.85 18.16
N LYS A 50 17.04 8.39 18.60
CA LYS A 50 18.27 8.42 17.77
C LYS A 50 18.08 7.67 16.45
N GLN A 51 17.46 6.48 16.48
CA GLN A 51 17.20 5.70 15.28
C GLN A 51 16.20 6.41 14.34
N LEU A 52 15.12 6.96 14.89
CA LEU A 52 14.16 7.74 14.09
C LEU A 52 14.84 8.94 13.44
N ASP A 53 15.75 9.62 14.14
CA ASP A 53 16.46 10.79 13.62
C ASP A 53 17.41 10.44 12.47
N ILE A 54 18.01 9.24 12.49
CA ILE A 54 18.76 8.70 11.35
C ILE A 54 17.83 8.56 10.15
N TYR A 55 16.67 7.92 10.32
CA TYR A 55 15.69 7.76 9.24
C TYR A 55 15.14 9.10 8.74
N TYR A 56 14.89 10.05 9.64
CA TYR A 56 14.47 11.40 9.28
C TYR A 56 15.52 12.11 8.42
N GLY A 57 16.80 12.01 8.79
CA GLY A 57 17.89 12.51 7.97
C GLY A 57 17.94 11.87 6.58
N ILE A 58 17.70 10.55 6.49
CA ILE A 58 17.62 9.82 5.21
C ILE A 58 16.44 10.33 4.37
N VAL A 59 15.24 10.39 4.94
CA VAL A 59 14.02 10.85 4.27
C VAL A 59 14.18 12.28 3.76
N LYS A 60 14.74 13.19 4.57
CA LYS A 60 15.00 14.58 4.16
C LYS A 60 15.97 14.66 2.98
N ARG A 61 17.08 13.91 3.02
CA ARG A 61 18.14 13.97 2.01
C ARG A 61 17.87 13.15 0.75
N GLN A 62 17.06 12.11 0.81
CA GLN A 62 16.83 11.21 -0.32
C GLN A 62 15.46 11.41 -0.97
N LEU A 63 14.45 11.87 -0.20
CA LEU A 63 13.10 12.05 -0.70
C LEU A 63 12.69 13.52 -0.68
N LEU A 64 12.51 14.11 0.52
CA LEU A 64 11.82 15.40 0.66
C LEU A 64 12.50 16.55 -0.08
N ARG A 65 13.82 16.54 -0.23
CA ARG A 65 14.54 17.55 -1.04
C ARG A 65 14.12 17.59 -2.52
N TYR A 66 13.51 16.52 -3.03
CA TYR A 66 13.07 16.39 -4.43
C TYR A 66 11.55 16.50 -4.57
N GLN A 67 10.82 16.67 -3.47
CA GLN A 67 9.39 16.89 -3.52
C GLN A 67 9.11 18.26 -4.16
N SER A 68 8.23 18.29 -5.16
CA SER A 68 7.79 19.55 -5.77
C SER A 68 7.06 20.42 -4.72
N PRO A 69 7.49 21.66 -4.46
CA PRO A 69 6.83 22.52 -3.48
C PRO A 69 5.44 22.97 -3.94
N ILE A 70 5.18 22.94 -5.25
CA ILE A 70 3.90 23.34 -5.83
C ILE A 70 2.92 22.19 -5.77
N THR A 71 3.24 21.08 -6.45
CA THR A 71 2.32 19.95 -6.62
C THR A 71 2.46 18.89 -5.54
N GLY A 72 3.58 18.80 -4.83
CA GLY A 72 3.86 17.69 -3.91
C GLY A 72 4.32 16.39 -4.59
N LEU A 73 4.37 16.34 -5.93
CA LEU A 73 4.82 15.17 -6.69
C LEU A 73 6.33 14.95 -6.55
N PHE A 74 6.75 13.72 -6.80
CA PHE A 74 8.16 13.31 -6.87
C PHE A 74 8.55 12.90 -8.30
N PRO A 75 9.80 13.19 -8.71
CA PRO A 75 10.34 12.71 -9.97
C PRO A 75 10.66 11.22 -9.92
N VAL A 76 10.82 10.59 -11.10
CA VAL A 76 11.23 9.18 -11.20
C VAL A 76 12.67 8.99 -10.74
N MET A 77 13.54 9.95 -11.06
CA MET A 77 14.96 9.95 -10.68
C MET A 77 15.29 11.30 -10.05
N SER A 78 16.26 11.32 -9.13
CA SER A 78 16.74 12.56 -8.48
C SER A 78 17.31 13.60 -9.46
N THR A 79 17.67 13.17 -10.67
CA THR A 79 18.15 14.02 -11.76
C THR A 79 17.03 14.56 -12.65
N ASP A 80 15.82 14.03 -12.56
CA ASP A 80 14.67 14.48 -13.34
C ASP A 80 14.01 15.68 -12.66
N GLN A 81 13.90 16.77 -13.40
CA GLN A 81 13.34 18.05 -12.95
C GLN A 81 12.03 18.39 -13.66
N VAL A 82 11.55 17.53 -14.56
CA VAL A 82 10.44 17.84 -15.47
C VAL A 82 9.27 16.91 -15.25
N VAL A 83 9.51 15.60 -15.05
CA VAL A 83 8.46 14.59 -15.02
C VAL A 83 8.19 14.13 -13.60
N GLY A 84 6.98 14.38 -13.10
CA GLY A 84 6.44 13.72 -11.91
C GLY A 84 5.76 12.40 -12.27
N SER A 85 5.90 11.40 -11.42
CA SER A 85 5.28 10.07 -11.59
C SER A 85 4.42 9.71 -10.40
N VAL A 86 3.17 9.30 -10.64
CA VAL A 86 2.23 8.94 -9.57
C VAL A 86 2.76 7.78 -8.74
N ARG A 87 3.22 6.70 -9.39
CA ARG A 87 3.69 5.50 -8.66
C ARG A 87 4.84 5.83 -7.72
N ASP A 88 5.86 6.51 -8.25
CA ASP A 88 7.04 6.91 -7.48
C ASP A 88 6.64 7.90 -6.36
N SER A 89 5.73 8.81 -6.64
CA SER A 89 5.18 9.75 -5.64
C SER A 89 4.46 9.03 -4.51
N VAL A 90 3.62 8.03 -4.80
CA VAL A 90 2.92 7.25 -3.78
C VAL A 90 3.91 6.47 -2.91
N TYR A 91 4.94 5.84 -3.51
CA TYR A 91 5.97 5.15 -2.71
C TYR A 91 6.82 6.11 -1.87
N CYS A 92 7.16 7.28 -2.39
CA CYS A 92 7.83 8.33 -1.61
C CYS A 92 6.94 8.78 -0.44
N ALA A 93 5.66 9.04 -0.69
CA ALA A 93 4.69 9.38 0.35
C ALA A 93 4.54 8.26 1.37
N ALA A 94 4.49 6.99 0.94
CA ALA A 94 4.42 5.84 1.84
C ALA A 94 5.64 5.74 2.77
N ALA A 95 6.85 5.99 2.26
CA ALA A 95 8.06 6.01 3.06
C ALA A 95 8.07 7.15 4.09
N VAL A 96 7.71 8.37 3.66
CA VAL A 96 7.57 9.54 4.55
C VAL A 96 6.50 9.30 5.61
N TRP A 97 5.35 8.75 5.21
CA TRP A 97 4.23 8.40 6.08
C TRP A 97 4.60 7.32 7.10
N SER A 98 5.38 6.31 6.71
CA SER A 98 5.83 5.26 7.62
C SER A 98 6.66 5.84 8.77
N LEU A 99 7.53 6.81 8.47
CA LEU A 99 8.29 7.52 9.48
C LEU A 99 7.41 8.46 10.32
N TYR A 100 6.43 9.12 9.70
CA TYR A 100 5.39 9.88 10.42
C TYR A 100 4.68 9.01 11.47
N GLN A 101 4.26 7.81 11.09
CA GLN A 101 3.59 6.86 12.00
C GLN A 101 4.49 6.47 13.16
N ALA A 102 5.79 6.31 12.92
CA ALA A 102 6.75 5.99 13.97
C ALA A 102 6.94 7.16 14.94
N TYR A 103 7.12 8.40 14.44
CA TYR A 103 7.22 9.59 15.29
C TYR A 103 5.95 9.87 16.08
N ARG A 104 4.77 9.54 15.54
CA ARG A 104 3.50 9.70 16.27
C ARG A 104 3.35 8.80 17.50
N ARG A 105 4.22 7.79 17.65
CA ARG A 105 4.23 6.89 18.80
C ARG A 105 5.17 7.36 19.91
N ILE A 106 5.87 8.49 19.73
CA ILE A 106 6.71 9.10 20.75
C ILE A 106 6.12 10.44 21.20
N ASP A 107 6.38 10.82 22.45
CA ASP A 107 5.74 12.00 23.07
C ASP A 107 6.33 13.33 22.59
N ASP A 108 7.67 13.44 22.46
CA ASP A 108 8.36 14.64 21.96
C ASP A 108 9.12 14.34 20.66
N ASP A 109 8.45 14.57 19.53
CA ASP A 109 9.04 14.45 18.20
C ASP A 109 9.59 15.78 17.63
N ARG A 110 9.50 16.87 18.41
CA ARG A 110 9.92 18.23 18.01
C ARG A 110 9.30 18.73 16.71
N GLY A 111 8.06 18.33 16.41
CA GLY A 111 7.30 18.74 15.23
C GLY A 111 7.61 17.91 13.96
N LYS A 112 8.46 16.88 14.06
CA LYS A 112 8.85 16.05 12.91
C LYS A 112 7.67 15.27 12.34
N SER A 113 6.78 14.73 13.18
CA SER A 113 5.58 14.05 12.65
C SER A 113 4.71 15.04 11.88
N TYR A 114 4.52 16.26 12.38
CA TYR A 114 3.70 17.25 11.69
C TYR A 114 4.24 17.55 10.28
N GLU A 115 5.54 17.81 10.16
CA GLU A 115 6.19 18.04 8.87
C GLU A 115 6.02 16.84 7.91
N LEU A 116 6.34 15.63 8.38
CA LEU A 116 6.25 14.41 7.57
C LEU A 116 4.79 14.14 7.13
N GLY A 117 3.84 14.37 8.02
CA GLY A 117 2.41 14.26 7.74
C GLY A 117 1.95 15.26 6.69
N GLN A 118 2.32 16.54 6.82
CA GLN A 118 1.98 17.57 5.84
C GLN A 118 2.61 17.30 4.47
N SER A 119 3.87 16.85 4.43
CA SER A 119 4.52 16.42 3.19
C SER A 119 3.77 15.26 2.51
N THR A 120 3.34 14.28 3.29
CA THR A 120 2.56 13.13 2.79
C THR A 120 1.22 13.61 2.21
N VAL A 121 0.50 14.44 2.95
CA VAL A 121 -0.79 15.03 2.50
C VAL A 121 -0.60 15.82 1.22
N LYS A 122 0.41 16.70 1.15
CA LYS A 122 0.76 17.48 -0.04
C LYS A 122 0.94 16.58 -1.27
N CYS A 123 1.70 15.49 -1.12
CA CYS A 123 1.94 14.54 -2.22
C CYS A 123 0.65 13.87 -2.70
N MET A 124 -0.13 13.30 -1.78
CA MET A 124 -1.35 12.56 -2.13
C MET A 124 -2.42 13.49 -2.74
N ARG A 125 -2.55 14.70 -2.20
CA ARG A 125 -3.41 15.74 -2.77
C ARG A 125 -2.95 16.20 -4.15
N GLY A 126 -1.64 16.36 -4.35
CA GLY A 126 -1.06 16.65 -5.65
C GLY A 126 -1.46 15.67 -6.74
N ILE A 127 -1.39 14.37 -6.42
CA ILE A 127 -1.83 13.29 -7.31
C ILE A 127 -3.33 13.44 -7.62
N LEU A 128 -4.15 13.65 -6.59
CA LEU A 128 -5.59 13.84 -6.75
C LEU A 128 -5.91 15.02 -7.67
N GLU A 129 -5.28 16.17 -7.46
CA GLU A 129 -5.46 17.38 -8.29
C GLU A 129 -5.11 17.10 -9.76
N CYS A 130 -4.01 16.38 -10.02
CA CYS A 130 -3.62 15.99 -11.37
C CYS A 130 -4.65 15.06 -12.05
N TRP A 131 -5.32 14.21 -11.27
CA TRP A 131 -6.36 13.31 -11.78
C TRP A 131 -7.73 13.97 -11.90
N VAL A 132 -8.10 14.88 -11.01
CA VAL A 132 -9.34 15.66 -11.10
C VAL A 132 -9.38 16.46 -12.41
N LYS A 133 -8.23 17.01 -12.85
CA LYS A 133 -8.09 17.63 -14.18
C LYS A 133 -8.41 16.68 -15.35
N GLN A 134 -8.39 15.36 -15.12
CA GLN A 134 -8.74 14.32 -16.09
C GLN A 134 -10.14 13.72 -15.86
N ALA A 135 -11.02 14.34 -15.08
CA ALA A 135 -12.34 13.76 -14.75
C ALA A 135 -13.16 13.34 -15.98
N ALA A 136 -13.20 14.17 -17.03
CA ALA A 136 -13.91 13.84 -18.28
C ALA A 136 -13.39 12.54 -18.93
N ARG A 137 -12.09 12.26 -18.79
CA ARG A 137 -11.47 11.04 -19.30
C ARG A 137 -11.89 9.80 -18.49
N VAL A 138 -12.00 9.92 -17.17
CA VAL A 138 -12.48 8.83 -16.30
C VAL A 138 -13.90 8.43 -16.68
N GLU A 139 -14.77 9.42 -16.95
CA GLU A 139 -16.13 9.19 -17.43
C GLU A 139 -16.16 8.40 -18.75
N LEU A 140 -15.33 8.80 -19.73
CA LEU A 140 -15.22 8.09 -20.99
C LEU A 140 -14.68 6.66 -20.82
N PHE A 141 -13.73 6.45 -19.91
CA PHE A 141 -13.19 5.13 -19.63
C PHE A 141 -14.27 4.21 -19.03
N LYS A 142 -15.11 4.68 -18.11
CA LYS A 142 -16.21 3.87 -17.55
C LYS A 142 -17.13 3.31 -18.65
N GLN A 143 -17.39 4.11 -19.69
CA GLN A 143 -18.24 3.71 -20.81
C GLN A 143 -17.54 2.76 -21.79
N ARG A 144 -16.30 3.07 -22.18
CA ARG A 144 -15.62 2.42 -23.31
C ARG A 144 -14.54 1.41 -22.92
N GLN A 145 -13.95 1.53 -21.73
CA GLN A 145 -12.86 0.70 -21.20
C GLN A 145 -11.71 0.51 -22.21
N SER A 146 -11.32 1.60 -22.87
CA SER A 146 -10.29 1.60 -23.90
C SER A 146 -9.03 2.30 -23.43
N ASN A 147 -7.88 1.81 -23.85
CA ASN A 147 -6.55 2.39 -23.60
C ASN A 147 -6.42 3.87 -23.99
N GLN A 148 -7.18 4.33 -25.00
CA GLN A 148 -7.24 5.74 -25.43
C GLN A 148 -7.78 6.68 -24.35
N HIS A 149 -8.52 6.15 -23.38
CA HIS A 149 -9.12 6.89 -22.28
C HIS A 149 -8.49 6.50 -20.94
N ALA A 150 -7.37 5.78 -20.94
CA ALA A 150 -6.67 5.43 -19.72
C ALA A 150 -6.15 6.67 -18.98
N LEU A 151 -6.29 6.69 -17.66
CA LEU A 151 -5.76 7.76 -16.83
C LEU A 151 -4.25 7.89 -16.99
N HIS A 152 -3.78 9.12 -17.15
CA HIS A 152 -2.34 9.39 -17.13
C HIS A 152 -1.84 9.35 -15.69
N SER A 153 -0.62 8.86 -15.53
CA SER A 153 0.08 8.73 -14.25
C SER A 153 1.44 9.44 -14.27
N LYS A 154 1.74 10.16 -15.34
CA LYS A 154 2.91 11.03 -15.46
C LYS A 154 2.45 12.44 -15.81
N PHE A 155 3.02 13.41 -15.10
CA PHE A 155 2.65 14.82 -15.16
C PHE A 155 3.88 15.69 -15.20
N GLN A 156 3.70 16.95 -15.56
CA GLN A 156 4.74 17.95 -15.39
C GLN A 156 4.89 18.22 -13.88
N LEU A 157 6.11 18.06 -13.37
CA LEU A 157 6.44 17.98 -11.95
C LEU A 157 5.99 19.20 -11.12
N HIS A 158 6.03 20.40 -11.71
CA HIS A 158 5.80 21.67 -11.03
C HIS A 158 4.41 22.27 -11.28
N THR A 159 3.67 21.80 -12.28
CA THR A 159 2.35 22.33 -12.67
C THR A 159 1.23 21.30 -12.53
N GLY A 160 1.58 20.01 -12.52
CA GLY A 160 0.60 18.92 -12.51
C GLY A 160 -0.16 18.78 -13.83
N GLU A 161 0.29 19.44 -14.89
CA GLU A 161 -0.32 19.35 -16.21
C GLU A 161 0.06 18.05 -16.92
N LYS A 162 -0.78 17.67 -17.89
CA LYS A 162 -0.51 16.54 -18.79
C LYS A 162 0.78 16.80 -19.57
N ILE A 163 1.74 15.88 -19.46
CA ILE A 163 3.07 16.03 -20.08
C ILE A 163 3.22 15.29 -21.42
N TYR A 164 2.45 14.23 -21.65
CA TYR A 164 2.49 13.46 -22.88
C TYR A 164 1.14 13.51 -23.61
N PRO A 165 1.12 13.61 -24.96
CA PRO A 165 -0.09 13.38 -25.75
C PRO A 165 -0.60 11.93 -25.60
N ASP A 166 -1.88 11.71 -25.87
CA ASP A 166 -2.55 10.42 -25.62
C ASP A 166 -2.01 9.31 -26.53
N GLU A 167 -1.65 9.66 -27.76
CA GLU A 167 -1.02 8.76 -28.73
C GLU A 167 0.30 8.17 -28.21
N PHE A 168 1.02 8.91 -27.37
CA PHE A 168 2.30 8.53 -26.80
C PHE A 168 2.20 8.06 -25.33
N TYR A 169 0.99 8.02 -24.77
CA TYR A 169 0.73 7.64 -23.38
C TYR A 169 -0.62 6.95 -23.18
N ASN A 170 -0.92 5.96 -24.00
CA ASN A 170 -2.14 5.15 -23.93
C ASN A 170 -1.96 3.87 -23.07
N HIS A 171 -0.99 3.85 -22.16
CA HIS A 171 -0.72 2.67 -21.32
C HIS A 171 -1.70 2.61 -20.16
N LEU A 172 -2.37 1.48 -20.01
CA LEU A 172 -3.28 1.23 -18.92
C LEU A 172 -2.48 0.99 -17.62
N GLN A 173 -2.55 1.91 -16.68
CA GLN A 173 -1.88 1.80 -15.38
C GLN A 173 -2.91 1.79 -14.24
N ILE A 174 -3.84 0.82 -14.29
CA ILE A 174 -4.86 0.63 -13.24
C ILE A 174 -4.21 0.35 -11.88
N ASP A 175 -3.04 -0.26 -11.89
CA ASP A 175 -2.26 -0.52 -10.69
C ASP A 175 -1.81 0.75 -9.97
N CYS A 176 -1.45 1.81 -10.69
CA CYS A 176 -1.07 3.09 -10.08
C CYS A 176 -2.26 3.69 -9.34
N VAL A 177 -3.47 3.57 -9.91
CA VAL A 177 -4.72 3.97 -9.26
C VAL A 177 -4.99 3.09 -8.04
N SER A 178 -4.82 1.78 -8.17
CA SER A 178 -5.02 0.81 -7.09
C SER A 178 -4.07 1.06 -5.91
N LEU A 179 -2.79 1.31 -6.19
CA LEU A 179 -1.77 1.65 -5.20
C LEU A 179 -2.11 2.95 -4.47
N TYR A 180 -2.56 3.98 -5.20
CA TYR A 180 -3.03 5.22 -4.60
C TYR A 180 -4.20 4.99 -3.66
N LEU A 181 -5.25 4.26 -4.09
CA LEU A 181 -6.41 3.97 -3.24
C LEU A 181 -6.03 3.18 -1.99
N LEU A 182 -5.16 2.18 -2.13
CA LEU A 182 -4.68 1.36 -1.02
C LEU A 182 -3.95 2.20 0.04
N TYR A 183 -3.06 3.11 -0.36
CA TYR A 183 -2.37 4.00 0.57
C TYR A 183 -3.25 5.15 1.06
N LEU A 184 -4.18 5.64 0.25
CA LEU A 184 -5.15 6.66 0.66
C LEU A 184 -5.95 6.19 1.87
N VAL A 185 -6.49 4.96 1.82
CA VAL A 185 -7.21 4.35 2.94
C VAL A 185 -6.34 4.26 4.18
N GLN A 186 -5.12 3.74 4.05
CA GLN A 186 -4.20 3.57 5.19
C GLN A 186 -3.82 4.91 5.82
N MET A 187 -3.54 5.92 5.01
CA MET A 187 -3.16 7.26 5.48
C MET A 187 -4.34 7.98 6.14
N ILE A 188 -5.55 7.89 5.58
CA ILE A 188 -6.77 8.46 6.20
C ILE A 188 -7.09 7.75 7.51
N THR A 189 -7.04 6.41 7.52
CA THR A 189 -7.28 5.60 8.73
C THR A 189 -6.24 5.89 9.81
N SER A 190 -5.03 6.26 9.42
CA SER A 190 -4.01 6.71 10.36
C SER A 190 -4.26 8.10 10.94
N GLY A 191 -5.20 8.88 10.42
CA GLY A 191 -5.54 10.23 10.91
C GLY A 191 -5.06 11.38 10.02
N LEU A 192 -4.50 11.10 8.84
CA LEU A 192 -4.17 12.16 7.87
C LEU A 192 -5.42 12.61 7.12
N GLN A 193 -5.62 13.92 7.01
CA GLN A 193 -6.70 14.50 6.23
C GLN A 193 -6.20 14.77 4.79
N ILE A 194 -6.59 13.90 3.86
CA ILE A 194 -6.18 13.98 2.44
C ILE A 194 -7.32 14.49 1.57
N ILE A 195 -8.57 14.09 1.82
CA ILE A 195 -9.75 14.49 1.04
C ILE A 195 -10.49 15.60 1.81
N TYR A 196 -10.85 16.69 1.14
CA TYR A 196 -11.37 17.93 1.74
C TYR A 196 -12.79 18.28 1.30
N THR A 197 -13.18 17.95 0.08
CA THR A 197 -14.49 18.34 -0.47
C THR A 197 -15.33 17.14 -0.89
N HIS A 198 -16.64 17.35 -0.99
CA HIS A 198 -17.54 16.31 -1.48
C HIS A 198 -17.28 15.97 -2.96
N ASP A 199 -16.84 16.94 -3.77
CA ASP A 199 -16.45 16.69 -5.17
C ASP A 199 -15.23 15.77 -5.25
N GLU A 200 -14.26 15.92 -4.34
CA GLU A 200 -13.12 15.01 -4.25
C GLU A 200 -13.56 13.60 -3.81
N VAL A 201 -14.55 13.47 -2.91
CA VAL A 201 -15.15 12.17 -2.56
C VAL A 201 -15.78 11.51 -3.79
N ALA A 202 -16.59 12.25 -4.53
CA ALA A 202 -17.23 11.75 -5.75
C ALA A 202 -16.19 11.34 -6.81
N PHE A 203 -15.09 12.10 -6.92
CA PHE A 203 -13.99 11.74 -7.81
C PHE A 203 -13.28 10.45 -7.39
N VAL A 204 -13.02 10.25 -6.09
CA VAL A 204 -12.44 8.98 -5.59
C VAL A 204 -13.39 7.81 -5.84
N GLN A 205 -14.71 7.98 -5.67
CA GLN A 205 -15.70 6.96 -6.06
C GLN A 205 -15.63 6.63 -7.57
N ASN A 206 -15.38 7.63 -8.42
CA ASN A 206 -15.14 7.40 -9.85
C ASN A 206 -13.84 6.63 -10.12
N LEU A 207 -12.78 6.84 -9.33
CA LEU A 207 -11.57 6.01 -9.41
C LEU A 207 -11.84 4.56 -8.99
N VAL A 208 -12.72 4.32 -8.02
CA VAL A 208 -13.17 2.97 -7.67
C VAL A 208 -13.85 2.29 -8.87
N TYR A 209 -14.79 2.96 -9.53
CA TYR A 209 -15.42 2.43 -10.74
C TYR A 209 -14.43 2.18 -11.88
N TYR A 210 -13.38 3.00 -11.98
CA TYR A 210 -12.29 2.81 -12.93
C TYR A 210 -11.51 1.50 -12.65
N VAL A 211 -11.26 1.18 -11.38
CA VAL A 211 -10.52 -0.02 -10.94
C VAL A 211 -11.38 -1.28 -10.93
N GLU A 212 -12.67 -1.19 -10.58
CA GLU A 212 -13.60 -2.34 -10.51
C GLU A 212 -13.66 -3.18 -11.78
N ARG A 213 -13.47 -2.54 -12.94
CA ARG A 213 -13.52 -3.22 -14.24
C ARG A 213 -12.19 -3.84 -14.67
N ALA A 214 -11.15 -3.80 -13.82
CA ALA A 214 -9.83 -4.37 -14.14
C ALA A 214 -9.94 -5.80 -14.67
N TYR A 215 -10.71 -6.68 -14.01
CA TYR A 215 -10.87 -8.09 -14.38
C TYR A 215 -11.26 -8.38 -15.84
N ARG A 216 -11.82 -7.42 -16.58
CA ARG A 216 -12.25 -7.59 -17.97
C ARG A 216 -11.50 -6.71 -18.97
N THR A 217 -10.51 -5.94 -18.52
CA THR A 217 -9.73 -5.09 -19.42
C THR A 217 -8.54 -5.87 -19.99
N PRO A 218 -8.41 -6.03 -21.32
CA PRO A 218 -7.32 -6.79 -21.91
C PRO A 218 -5.95 -6.15 -21.65
N ASP A 219 -4.92 -6.99 -21.63
CA ASP A 219 -3.50 -6.60 -21.56
C ASP A 219 -3.04 -6.06 -20.20
N PHE A 220 -3.42 -6.81 -19.16
CA PHE A 220 -2.93 -6.67 -17.79
C PHE A 220 -1.39 -6.57 -17.76
N GLY A 221 -0.86 -5.38 -17.53
CA GLY A 221 0.55 -5.19 -17.25
C GLY A 221 0.84 -5.37 -15.76
N MET A 222 1.93 -6.06 -15.45
CA MET A 222 2.83 -6.10 -14.27
C MET A 222 2.20 -5.96 -12.87
N TRP A 223 1.23 -5.09 -12.61
CA TRP A 223 0.76 -4.70 -11.27
C TRP A 223 -0.76 -4.58 -11.11
N GLU A 224 -1.53 -4.79 -12.19
CA GLU A 224 -2.99 -4.57 -12.21
C GLU A 224 -3.79 -5.53 -11.29
N ARG A 225 -3.10 -6.46 -10.63
CA ARG A 225 -3.64 -7.36 -9.62
C ARG A 225 -3.79 -6.73 -8.24
N MET A 226 -3.17 -5.57 -8.02
CA MET A 226 -3.43 -4.76 -6.81
C MET A 226 -4.86 -4.21 -6.75
N ALA A 227 -5.61 -4.27 -7.86
CA ALA A 227 -7.02 -3.87 -7.91
C ALA A 227 -7.84 -4.57 -6.84
N LYS A 228 -7.67 -5.89 -6.64
CA LYS A 228 -8.41 -6.65 -5.62
C LYS A 228 -8.18 -6.08 -4.22
N SER A 229 -6.92 -5.91 -3.82
CA SER A 229 -6.58 -5.36 -2.49
C SER A 229 -7.05 -3.93 -2.30
N ALA A 230 -6.95 -3.10 -3.34
CA ALA A 230 -7.40 -1.72 -3.28
C ALA A 230 -8.92 -1.64 -3.09
N LEU A 231 -9.68 -2.47 -3.82
CA LEU A 231 -11.13 -2.59 -3.70
C LEU A 231 -11.53 -3.11 -2.32
N GLU A 232 -10.84 -4.14 -1.80
CA GLU A 232 -11.08 -4.67 -0.46
C GLU A 232 -10.80 -3.61 0.63
N ALA A 233 -9.73 -2.83 0.48
CA ALA A 233 -9.35 -1.80 1.45
C ALA A 233 -10.31 -0.59 1.45
N ILE A 234 -10.74 -0.12 0.27
CA ILE A 234 -11.54 1.12 0.18
C ILE A 234 -13.03 0.91 0.44
N ASN A 235 -13.53 -0.31 0.33
CA ASN A 235 -14.95 -0.59 0.54
C ASN A 235 -15.38 -0.25 1.97
N GLY A 236 -16.32 0.68 2.12
CA GLY A 236 -16.78 1.17 3.42
C GLY A 236 -15.84 2.18 4.08
N CYS A 237 -14.77 2.62 3.40
CA CYS A 237 -13.86 3.64 3.93
C CYS A 237 -14.53 5.02 3.91
N ASN A 238 -14.47 5.72 5.05
CA ASN A 238 -14.87 7.12 5.13
C ASN A 238 -13.70 8.03 4.76
N LEU A 239 -13.80 8.75 3.65
CA LEU A 239 -12.71 9.56 3.12
C LEU A 239 -12.40 10.82 3.95
N PHE A 240 -13.30 11.22 4.85
CA PHE A 240 -13.06 12.28 5.82
C PHE A 240 -12.55 11.76 7.17
N GLY A 241 -12.22 10.48 7.25
CA GLY A 241 -11.77 9.81 8.46
C GLY A 241 -12.85 9.86 9.55
N GLU A 242 -12.42 10.07 10.79
CA GLU A 242 -13.30 10.14 11.96
C GLU A 242 -14.33 11.28 11.92
N LYS A 243 -14.06 12.32 11.11
CA LYS A 243 -14.95 13.49 10.97
C LYS A 243 -15.99 13.31 9.87
N GLY A 244 -15.99 12.17 9.20
CA GLY A 244 -16.87 11.93 8.06
C GLY A 244 -18.29 11.52 8.46
N ALA A 245 -19.17 11.56 7.46
CA ALA A 245 -20.56 11.14 7.57
C ALA A 245 -20.88 10.08 6.50
N SER A 246 -22.12 9.59 6.44
CA SER A 246 -22.53 8.54 5.49
C SER A 246 -22.27 8.91 4.02
N TRP A 247 -22.35 10.20 3.68
CA TRP A 247 -22.12 10.69 2.31
C TRP A 247 -20.64 10.80 1.90
N SER A 248 -19.70 10.61 2.84
CA SER A 248 -18.26 10.56 2.56
C SER A 248 -17.71 9.13 2.55
N VAL A 249 -18.58 8.13 2.60
CA VAL A 249 -18.22 6.70 2.52
C VAL A 249 -18.21 6.24 1.07
N VAL A 250 -17.14 5.55 0.68
CA VAL A 250 -16.99 4.95 -0.65
C VAL A 250 -17.36 3.48 -0.60
N TYR A 251 -18.08 3.02 -1.63
CA TYR A 251 -18.50 1.63 -1.74
C TYR A 251 -18.01 0.99 -3.03
N VAL A 252 -17.79 -0.32 -2.96
CA VAL A 252 -17.38 -1.16 -4.08
C VAL A 252 -18.50 -2.11 -4.45
N ASP A 253 -18.69 -2.36 -5.75
CA ASP A 253 -19.53 -3.45 -6.26
C ASP A 253 -18.94 -4.81 -5.84
N ILE A 254 -19.66 -5.52 -4.97
CA ILE A 254 -19.28 -6.83 -4.42
C ILE A 254 -19.07 -7.85 -5.54
N ASP A 255 -19.87 -7.81 -6.60
CA ASP A 255 -19.70 -8.72 -7.73
C ASP A 255 -18.44 -8.39 -8.52
N ALA A 256 -18.12 -7.10 -8.70
CA ALA A 256 -16.89 -6.68 -9.34
C ALA A 256 -15.67 -7.12 -8.52
N HIS A 257 -15.69 -6.94 -7.19
CA HIS A 257 -14.65 -7.43 -6.30
C HIS A 257 -14.47 -8.96 -6.41
N ASN A 258 -15.56 -9.73 -6.35
CA ASN A 258 -15.52 -11.18 -6.43
C ASN A 258 -14.96 -11.68 -7.78
N ARG A 259 -15.31 -11.03 -8.89
CA ARG A 259 -14.74 -11.33 -10.22
C ARG A 259 -13.24 -11.05 -10.26
N ASN A 260 -12.79 -9.90 -9.75
CA ASN A 260 -11.37 -9.57 -9.65
C ASN A 260 -10.60 -10.61 -8.82
N ARG A 261 -11.17 -11.03 -7.68
CA ARG A 261 -10.59 -12.08 -6.83
C ARG A 261 -10.45 -13.42 -7.56
N SER A 262 -11.54 -13.93 -8.12
CA SER A 262 -11.55 -15.23 -8.80
C SER A 262 -10.57 -15.27 -9.96
N ILE A 263 -10.55 -14.22 -10.79
CA ILE A 263 -9.65 -14.10 -11.94
C ILE A 263 -8.19 -14.00 -11.48
N PHE A 264 -7.91 -13.24 -10.41
CA PHE A 264 -6.56 -13.15 -9.84
C PHE A 264 -6.06 -14.49 -9.31
N GLU A 265 -6.81 -15.16 -8.43
CA GLU A 265 -6.40 -16.43 -7.81
C GLU A 265 -6.23 -17.54 -8.86
N THR A 266 -7.08 -17.58 -9.89
CA THR A 266 -6.96 -18.58 -10.97
C THR A 266 -5.71 -18.39 -11.84
N MET A 267 -5.17 -17.17 -11.94
CA MET A 267 -3.99 -16.91 -12.76
C MET A 267 -2.67 -17.24 -12.06
N LEU A 268 -2.64 -17.21 -10.73
CA LEU A 268 -1.43 -17.54 -9.98
C LEU A 268 -1.00 -18.99 -10.27
N PRO A 269 0.31 -19.26 -10.42
CA PRO A 269 1.46 -18.38 -10.12
C PRO A 269 1.97 -17.57 -11.34
N ARG A 270 1.17 -17.40 -12.40
CA ARG A 270 1.51 -16.57 -13.56
C ARG A 270 1.06 -15.13 -13.33
N GLU A 271 1.70 -14.19 -14.02
CA GLU A 271 1.32 -12.77 -14.00
C GLU A 271 0.05 -12.50 -14.84
N SER A 272 -0.02 -13.11 -16.03
CA SER A 272 -1.16 -13.01 -16.93
C SER A 272 -1.28 -14.25 -17.82
N SER A 273 -2.29 -14.27 -18.68
CA SER A 273 -2.48 -15.36 -19.65
C SER A 273 -1.33 -15.45 -20.67
N SER A 274 -0.69 -14.32 -21.00
CA SER A 274 0.33 -14.22 -22.04
C SER A 274 1.76 -14.07 -21.52
N LYS A 275 1.94 -13.65 -20.25
CA LYS A 275 3.27 -13.49 -19.63
C LYS A 275 3.47 -14.51 -18.51
N GLY A 276 4.72 -14.91 -18.34
CA GLY A 276 5.14 -15.92 -17.37
C GLY A 276 5.14 -15.41 -15.92
N VAL A 277 6.30 -15.51 -15.27
CA VAL A 277 6.48 -15.06 -13.89
C VAL A 277 7.09 -13.67 -13.90
N ASP A 278 6.57 -12.80 -13.03
CA ASP A 278 7.04 -11.44 -12.81
C ASP A 278 7.32 -11.21 -11.32
N ALA A 279 8.36 -10.43 -11.00
CA ALA A 279 8.74 -10.09 -9.64
C ALA A 279 7.68 -9.23 -8.94
N SER A 280 6.82 -8.56 -9.71
CA SER A 280 5.70 -7.76 -9.20
C SER A 280 4.68 -8.55 -8.38
N LEU A 281 4.60 -9.86 -8.61
CA LEU A 281 3.76 -10.77 -7.83
C LEU A 281 4.16 -10.74 -6.34
N LEU A 282 5.42 -10.41 -6.02
CA LEU A 282 5.86 -10.24 -4.64
C LEU A 282 5.15 -9.08 -3.94
N LEU A 283 5.03 -7.90 -4.58
CA LEU A 283 4.32 -6.76 -3.95
C LEU A 283 2.81 -6.97 -3.95
N THR A 284 2.30 -7.73 -4.92
CA THR A 284 0.88 -8.10 -4.97
C THR A 284 0.50 -9.07 -3.84
N LEU A 285 1.35 -10.06 -3.54
CA LEU A 285 1.11 -11.11 -2.54
C LEU A 285 1.75 -10.83 -1.17
N SER A 286 2.44 -9.70 -1.04
CA SER A 286 3.10 -9.27 0.20
C SER A 286 2.84 -7.77 0.40
N PHE A 287 3.64 -7.11 1.23
CA PHE A 287 3.55 -5.67 1.38
C PHE A 287 3.75 -4.96 0.01
N PRO A 288 2.87 -4.01 -0.36
CA PRO A 288 1.77 -3.47 0.46
C PRO A 288 0.41 -4.15 0.26
N ALA A 289 0.22 -4.99 -0.76
CA ALA A 289 -1.12 -5.36 -1.24
C ALA A 289 -1.76 -6.57 -0.55
N PHE A 290 -1.00 -7.62 -0.23
CA PHE A 290 -1.54 -8.86 0.38
C PHE A 290 -2.81 -9.40 -0.30
N ALA A 291 -2.80 -9.48 -1.64
CA ALA A 291 -4.01 -9.70 -2.45
C ALA A 291 -4.63 -11.10 -2.36
N SER A 292 -3.93 -12.12 -1.88
CA SER A 292 -4.50 -13.46 -1.70
C SER A 292 -4.47 -13.87 -0.23
N HIS A 293 -5.54 -14.53 0.19
CA HIS A 293 -5.69 -15.12 1.52
C HIS A 293 -5.36 -16.62 1.53
N GLU A 294 -5.00 -17.19 0.38
CA GLU A 294 -4.64 -18.61 0.26
C GLU A 294 -3.13 -18.82 0.41
N ASP A 295 -2.69 -19.18 1.62
CA ASP A 295 -1.27 -19.31 1.98
C ASP A 295 -0.48 -20.24 1.04
N ARG A 296 -1.09 -21.36 0.62
CA ARG A 296 -0.44 -22.31 -0.29
C ARG A 296 -0.14 -21.67 -1.64
N LEU A 297 -1.10 -20.91 -2.18
CA LEU A 297 -0.97 -20.23 -3.46
C LEU A 297 0.03 -19.07 -3.39
N VAL A 298 0.00 -18.34 -2.26
CA VAL A 298 0.96 -17.28 -1.94
C VAL A 298 2.38 -17.83 -1.93
N GLU A 299 2.63 -18.89 -1.14
CA GLU A 299 3.96 -19.46 -0.97
C GLU A 299 4.47 -20.09 -2.28
N GLN A 300 3.62 -20.84 -2.97
CA GLN A 300 3.95 -21.43 -4.27
C GLN A 300 4.34 -20.34 -5.29
N THR A 301 3.61 -19.23 -5.33
CA THR A 301 3.91 -18.13 -6.24
C THR A 301 5.21 -17.42 -5.86
N LYS A 302 5.41 -17.12 -4.58
CA LYS A 302 6.66 -16.51 -4.08
C LYS A 302 7.87 -17.37 -4.41
N GLN A 303 7.78 -18.68 -4.17
CA GLN A 303 8.85 -19.61 -4.49
C GLN A 303 9.11 -19.68 -6.00
N ASN A 304 8.06 -19.62 -6.83
CA ASN A 304 8.21 -19.58 -8.29
C ASN A 304 8.94 -18.31 -8.77
N VAL A 305 8.62 -17.15 -8.18
CA VAL A 305 9.37 -15.89 -8.42
C VAL A 305 10.82 -16.03 -8.01
N VAL A 306 11.09 -16.51 -6.80
CA VAL A 306 12.46 -16.72 -6.29
C VAL A 306 13.24 -17.65 -7.18
N ASN A 307 12.68 -18.80 -7.57
CA ASN A 307 13.38 -19.80 -8.37
C ASN A 307 13.71 -19.30 -9.78
N ARG A 308 12.86 -18.47 -10.38
CA ARG A 308 13.02 -18.04 -11.78
C ARG A 308 13.71 -16.71 -11.97
N LEU A 309 13.53 -15.78 -11.03
CA LEU A 309 13.94 -14.38 -11.21
C LEU A 309 15.09 -13.97 -10.28
N ARG A 310 15.41 -14.75 -9.24
CA ARG A 310 16.55 -14.48 -8.38
C ARG A 310 17.85 -14.74 -9.13
N SER A 311 18.80 -13.83 -8.94
CA SER A 311 20.19 -13.91 -9.40
C SER A 311 21.13 -13.61 -8.22
N LYS A 312 22.44 -13.69 -8.46
CA LYS A 312 23.46 -13.29 -7.47
C LYS A 312 23.36 -11.81 -7.07
N MET A 313 22.81 -10.95 -7.94
CA MET A 313 22.76 -9.50 -7.78
C MET A 313 21.37 -8.96 -7.39
N GLY A 314 20.41 -9.85 -7.06
CA GLY A 314 19.02 -9.47 -6.78
C GLY A 314 18.05 -10.14 -7.75
N PHE A 315 16.92 -9.49 -8.03
CA PHE A 315 15.84 -10.06 -8.85
C PHE A 315 15.72 -9.37 -10.21
N LYS A 316 15.58 -10.15 -11.28
CA LYS A 316 15.08 -9.65 -12.57
C LYS A 316 13.60 -9.28 -12.43
N ARG A 317 13.10 -8.30 -13.20
CA ARG A 317 11.66 -7.98 -13.20
C ARG A 317 10.86 -9.13 -13.81
N PHE A 318 11.32 -9.66 -14.94
CA PHE A 318 10.77 -10.85 -15.60
C PHE A 318 11.88 -11.55 -16.44
N THR A 319 11.63 -12.76 -16.94
CA THR A 319 12.66 -13.64 -17.55
C THR A 319 13.36 -13.05 -18.79
N ARG A 320 12.70 -12.16 -19.53
CA ARG A 320 13.20 -11.55 -20.79
C ARG A 320 13.32 -10.03 -20.69
N ASP A 321 13.74 -9.58 -19.52
CA ASP A 321 13.88 -8.17 -19.22
C ASP A 321 15.14 -7.59 -19.88
N GLY A 322 14.95 -6.87 -20.99
CA GLY A 322 16.02 -6.22 -21.73
C GLY A 322 16.41 -4.84 -21.24
N PHE A 323 15.70 -4.27 -20.26
CA PHE A 323 15.84 -2.85 -19.96
C PHE A 323 17.21 -2.52 -19.37
N LEU A 324 17.84 -1.50 -19.93
CA LEU A 324 19.23 -1.09 -19.69
C LEU A 324 20.27 -2.18 -19.96
N SER A 325 19.88 -3.27 -20.64
CA SER A 325 20.82 -4.29 -21.09
C SER A 325 21.70 -3.77 -22.23
N LYS A 326 22.81 -4.47 -22.50
CA LYS A 326 23.67 -4.16 -23.65
C LYS A 326 22.95 -4.34 -25.00
N ALA A 327 21.96 -5.23 -25.06
CA ALA A 327 21.21 -5.53 -26.26
C ALA A 327 20.06 -4.54 -26.52
N GLU A 328 19.71 -3.69 -25.54
CA GLU A 328 18.63 -2.72 -25.69
C GLU A 328 19.03 -1.58 -26.64
N ASP A 329 18.18 -1.32 -27.63
CA ASP A 329 18.21 -0.09 -28.41
C ASP A 329 17.64 1.08 -27.59
N LYS A 330 18.54 1.86 -26.99
CA LYS A 330 18.22 2.98 -26.10
C LYS A 330 17.62 4.19 -26.83
N THR A 331 17.57 4.20 -28.16
CA THR A 331 17.02 5.31 -28.94
C THR A 331 15.49 5.29 -29.02
N ARG A 332 14.86 4.15 -28.70
CA ARG A 332 13.42 3.93 -28.77
C ARG A 332 12.80 3.79 -27.38
N ARG A 333 11.54 4.21 -27.25
CA ARG A 333 10.76 4.08 -26.01
C ARG A 333 10.16 2.70 -25.81
N TYR A 334 9.84 2.00 -26.89
CA TYR A 334 9.15 0.71 -26.87
C TYR A 334 9.90 -0.32 -27.71
N TYR A 335 9.91 -1.56 -27.21
CA TYR A 335 10.38 -2.72 -27.95
C TYR A 335 9.46 -3.04 -29.14
N GLN A 336 10.04 -3.52 -30.22
CA GLN A 336 9.33 -4.06 -31.37
C GLN A 336 8.70 -5.41 -31.02
N ALA A 337 7.71 -5.80 -31.84
CA ALA A 337 7.08 -7.11 -31.71
C ALA A 337 8.14 -8.22 -31.86
N GLY A 338 8.27 -9.05 -30.84
CA GLY A 338 9.23 -10.17 -30.83
C GLY A 338 10.63 -9.85 -30.30
N GLU A 339 10.98 -8.56 -30.14
CA GLU A 339 12.31 -8.11 -29.65
C GLU A 339 12.64 -8.67 -28.26
N LEU A 340 11.62 -8.94 -27.42
CA LEU A 340 11.82 -9.59 -26.13
C LEU A 340 12.53 -10.95 -26.21
N LYS A 341 12.48 -11.66 -27.34
CA LYS A 341 13.18 -12.94 -27.53
C LYS A 341 14.71 -12.77 -27.56
N GLU A 342 15.19 -11.57 -27.89
CA GLU A 342 16.62 -11.27 -27.96
C GLU A 342 17.26 -11.12 -26.57
N PHE A 343 16.44 -10.93 -25.53
CA PHE A 343 16.86 -10.84 -24.13
C PHE A 343 16.83 -12.20 -23.40
N GLU A 344 16.79 -13.30 -24.14
CA GLU A 344 16.81 -14.64 -23.59
C GLU A 344 18.24 -14.99 -23.10
N GLY A 345 18.47 -14.91 -21.79
CA GLY A 345 19.77 -15.16 -21.14
C GLY A 345 19.75 -15.08 -19.62
#